data_AF-A0A9W8XJL2-F1
#
_entry.id   AF-A0A9W8XJL2-F1
#
_cell.length_a   1.000
_cell.length_b   1.000
_cell.length_c   1.000
_cell.angle_alpha   90.00
_cell.angle_beta   90.00
_cell.angle_gamma   90.00
#
_symmetry.space_group_name_H-M   'P 1'
#
loop_
_entity.id
_entity.type
_entity.pdbx_description
1 polymer ?
#
loop_
_entity_poly.entity_id
_entity_poly.type
_entity_poly.pdbx_seq_one_letter_code
_entity_poly.pdbx_strand_id
1 'polypeptide(L)'
;MLPEQFALSILSVLIIKASHIDIRCATTEKILTTLETIVPIAVLLHDTETLKHVNEVQRLLWPFSPSHPIEISCESKLKLLVEAIILYVESLRTREWERDPKRNPDALPSTFPLRMHLLHYSAQHSNHPPGPEEHRAAFTGHVAKLIDQFSNGLYPNKFPNLKAGLNYVRGDNRLRVACSLGDISKTSLSCLTLQDHLWVELAASLLYSHAKENGRQDALAERVETWRQSWRVSGSEEVRKAGYTQWVE
;
A
#
# COMPACT_ATOMS: atom_id res chain seq x y z
N MET A 1 23.93 29.83 -9.41
CA MET A 1 23.01 28.75 -8.98
C MET A 1 22.49 28.07 -10.23
N LEU A 2 22.44 26.73 -10.25
CA LEU A 2 21.83 25.99 -11.37
C LEU A 2 20.32 26.25 -11.38
N PRO A 3 19.68 26.46 -12.54
CA PRO A 3 18.23 26.55 -12.63
C PRO A 3 17.58 25.26 -12.13
N GLU A 4 16.55 25.39 -11.30
CA GLU A 4 15.85 24.26 -10.67
C GLU A 4 15.28 23.27 -11.70
N GLN A 5 14.70 23.78 -12.79
CA GLN A 5 14.22 22.97 -13.93
C GLN A 5 15.34 22.16 -14.61
N PHE A 6 16.57 22.69 -14.61
CA PHE A 6 17.71 21.98 -15.17
C PHE A 6 18.22 20.89 -14.23
N ALA A 7 18.19 21.12 -12.93
CA ALA A 7 18.47 20.09 -11.93
C ALA A 7 17.47 18.93 -12.03
N LEU A 8 16.17 19.25 -12.12
CA LEU A 8 15.08 18.26 -12.25
C LEU A 8 15.15 17.46 -13.56
N SER A 9 15.52 18.08 -14.67
CA SER A 9 15.64 17.38 -15.96
C SER A 9 16.83 16.40 -15.98
N ILE A 10 17.98 16.79 -15.42
CA ILE A 10 19.12 15.88 -15.23
C ILE A 10 18.74 14.74 -14.28
N LEU A 11 17.98 15.04 -13.23
CA LEU A 11 17.44 14.07 -12.28
C LEU A 11 16.59 13.00 -12.93
N SER A 12 15.59 13.42 -13.70
CA SER A 12 14.70 12.52 -14.44
C SER A 12 15.52 11.60 -15.34
N VAL A 13 16.51 12.14 -16.05
CA VAL A 13 17.41 11.36 -16.92
C VAL A 13 18.28 10.37 -16.13
N LEU A 14 18.92 10.80 -15.04
CA LEU A 14 19.80 9.94 -14.24
C LEU A 14 19.03 8.78 -13.59
N ILE A 15 17.83 9.04 -13.08
CA ILE A 15 17.02 8.00 -12.43
C ILE A 15 16.40 7.06 -13.47
N ILE A 16 15.96 7.57 -14.63
CA ILE A 16 15.52 6.72 -15.76
C ILE A 16 16.65 5.79 -16.21
N LYS A 17 17.90 6.26 -16.25
CA LYS A 17 19.06 5.46 -16.65
C LYS A 17 19.62 4.55 -15.56
N ALA A 18 19.29 4.78 -14.29
CA ALA A 18 19.63 3.87 -13.21
C ALA A 18 18.77 2.61 -13.31
N SER A 19 19.41 1.48 -13.64
CA SER A 19 18.75 0.18 -13.79
C SER A 19 18.53 -0.54 -12.45
N HIS A 20 19.28 -0.17 -11.41
CA HIS A 20 19.23 -0.81 -10.09
C HIS A 20 18.52 0.05 -9.06
N ILE A 21 17.65 -0.56 -8.23
CA ILE A 21 16.86 0.17 -7.23
C ILE A 21 17.74 0.85 -6.18
N ASP A 22 18.84 0.23 -5.75
CA ASP A 22 19.78 0.83 -4.79
C ASP A 22 20.45 2.09 -5.34
N ILE A 23 20.76 2.12 -6.64
CA ILE A 23 21.34 3.31 -7.30
C ILE A 23 20.29 4.43 -7.36
N ARG A 24 19.02 4.08 -7.62
CA ARG A 24 17.92 5.04 -7.58
C ARG A 24 17.71 5.59 -6.18
N CYS A 25 17.71 4.75 -5.15
CA CYS A 25 17.59 5.14 -3.75
C CYS A 25 18.73 6.06 -3.33
N ALA A 26 19.99 5.66 -3.53
CA ALA A 26 21.14 6.49 -3.16
C ALA A 26 21.20 7.84 -3.91
N THR A 27 20.81 7.85 -5.20
CA THR A 27 20.73 9.09 -5.99
C THR A 27 19.60 9.98 -5.48
N THR A 28 18.43 9.40 -5.21
CA THR A 28 17.26 10.12 -4.69
C THR A 28 17.50 10.64 -3.29
N GLU A 29 18.17 9.88 -2.42
CA GLU A 29 18.53 10.27 -1.06
C GLU A 29 19.50 11.45 -1.07
N LYS A 30 20.62 11.34 -1.80
CA LYS A 30 21.60 12.43 -1.94
C LYS A 30 20.94 13.71 -2.43
N ILE A 31 19.95 13.58 -3.29
CA ILE A 31 19.24 14.72 -3.85
C ILE A 31 18.21 15.27 -2.88
N LEU A 32 17.42 14.44 -2.21
CA LEU A 32 16.50 14.86 -1.16
C LEU A 32 17.23 15.52 0.02
N THR A 33 18.46 15.08 0.33
CA THR A 33 19.34 15.78 1.30
C THR A 33 19.87 17.09 0.76
N THR A 34 20.17 17.18 -0.54
CA THR A 34 20.69 18.41 -1.15
C THR A 34 19.59 19.45 -1.37
N LEU A 35 18.35 19.01 -1.60
CA LEU A 35 17.20 19.84 -1.93
C LEU A 35 16.38 20.27 -0.70
N GLU A 36 16.86 20.08 0.54
CA GLU A 36 16.14 20.40 1.79
C GLU A 36 14.62 20.20 1.66
N THR A 37 14.09 18.97 1.68
CA THR A 37 12.66 18.51 1.73
C THR A 37 11.49 19.38 1.19
N ILE A 38 11.49 20.69 1.43
CA ILE A 38 10.65 21.77 0.91
C ILE A 38 10.72 21.91 -0.61
N VAL A 39 11.90 21.79 -1.26
CA VAL A 39 12.02 22.07 -2.70
C VAL A 39 11.23 21.07 -3.58
N PRO A 40 11.29 19.75 -3.37
CA PRO A 40 10.46 18.81 -4.12
C PRO A 40 8.95 19.05 -3.93
N ILE A 41 8.53 19.50 -2.76
CA ILE A 41 7.13 19.87 -2.47
C ILE A 41 6.75 21.16 -3.21
N ALA A 42 7.63 22.15 -3.24
CA ALA A 42 7.44 23.39 -4.00
C ALA A 42 7.35 23.15 -5.51
N VAL A 43 8.19 22.27 -6.06
CA VAL A 43 8.14 21.84 -7.47
C VAL A 43 6.81 21.18 -7.80
N LEU A 44 6.30 20.32 -6.92
CA LEU A 44 4.99 19.69 -7.09
C LEU A 44 3.86 20.73 -7.10
N LEU A 45 3.94 21.76 -6.25
CA LEU A 45 2.95 22.85 -6.19
C LEU A 45 2.93 23.75 -7.44
N HIS A 46 4.00 23.76 -8.24
CA HIS A 46 4.08 24.49 -9.50
C HIS A 46 3.74 23.64 -10.74
N ASP A 47 3.39 22.37 -10.57
CA ASP A 47 3.13 21.41 -11.66
C ASP A 47 1.64 21.32 -12.08
N THR A 48 0.85 22.37 -11.81
CA THR A 48 -0.62 22.32 -11.86
C THR A 48 -1.22 22.06 -13.24
N GLU A 49 -0.57 22.49 -14.32
CA GLU A 49 -1.16 22.39 -15.67
C GLU A 49 -0.88 21.06 -16.37
N THR A 50 0.27 20.43 -16.13
CA THR A 50 0.67 19.22 -16.89
C THR A 50 0.87 17.98 -16.03
N LEU A 51 0.97 18.13 -14.70
CA LEU A 51 1.29 17.04 -13.76
C LEU A 51 2.49 16.19 -14.21
N LYS A 52 3.41 16.79 -14.97
CA LYS A 52 4.50 16.06 -15.61
C LYS A 52 5.46 15.54 -14.55
N HIS A 53 5.80 16.36 -13.58
CA HIS A 53 6.71 16.02 -12.49
C HIS A 53 6.08 15.00 -11.54
N VAL A 54 4.77 15.12 -11.24
CA VAL A 54 4.03 14.11 -10.48
C VAL A 54 4.14 12.74 -11.16
N ASN A 55 3.88 12.68 -12.47
CA ASN A 55 3.93 11.44 -13.23
C ASN A 55 5.35 10.87 -13.33
N GLU A 56 6.36 11.73 -13.51
CA GLU A 56 7.75 11.31 -13.50
C GLU A 56 8.14 10.72 -12.15
N VAL A 57 7.90 11.42 -11.04
CA VAL A 57 8.21 10.92 -9.70
C VAL A 57 7.45 9.61 -9.40
N GLN A 58 6.18 9.50 -9.78
CA GLN A 58 5.42 8.23 -9.66
C GLN A 58 6.09 7.07 -10.42
N ARG A 59 6.63 7.32 -11.62
CA ARG A 59 7.38 6.30 -12.39
C ARG A 59 8.73 5.97 -11.77
N LEU A 60 9.34 6.87 -11.02
CA LEU A 60 10.58 6.58 -10.31
C LEU A 60 10.33 5.67 -9.11
N LEU A 61 9.18 5.87 -8.47
CA LEU A 61 8.72 5.01 -7.40
C LEU A 61 8.31 3.62 -7.98
N TRP A 62 7.68 3.51 -9.15
CA TRP A 62 7.17 2.22 -9.68
C TRP A 62 8.10 1.52 -10.71
N PRO A 63 8.14 0.16 -10.84
CA PRO A 63 7.36 -0.87 -10.16
C PRO A 63 7.96 -1.32 -8.83
N PHE A 64 7.09 -1.43 -7.82
CA PHE A 64 7.47 -2.04 -6.55
C PHE A 64 7.31 -3.55 -6.61
N SER A 65 8.33 -4.24 -6.11
CA SER A 65 8.35 -5.68 -5.94
C SER A 65 8.55 -6.00 -4.46
N PRO A 66 7.74 -6.88 -3.85
CA PRO A 66 7.96 -7.40 -2.49
C PRO A 66 9.34 -8.03 -2.27
N SER A 67 10.04 -8.33 -3.36
CA SER A 67 11.40 -8.89 -3.37
C SER A 67 12.50 -7.83 -3.15
N HIS A 68 12.20 -6.54 -3.24
CA HIS A 68 13.19 -5.45 -3.14
C HIS A 68 12.75 -4.45 -2.07
N PRO A 69 13.07 -4.69 -0.78
CA PRO A 69 12.71 -3.78 0.28
C PRO A 69 13.42 -2.42 0.13
N ILE A 70 12.74 -1.35 0.53
CA ILE A 70 13.30 0.01 0.59
C ILE A 70 14.32 0.08 1.73
N GLU A 71 15.46 0.70 1.47
CA GLU A 71 16.48 0.93 2.49
C GLU A 71 15.99 1.90 3.58
N ILE A 72 16.26 1.57 4.85
CA ILE A 72 15.82 2.32 6.04
C ILE A 72 16.28 3.79 6.00
N SER A 73 17.47 4.06 5.48
CA SER A 73 18.02 5.42 5.36
C SER A 73 17.15 6.34 4.49
N CYS A 74 16.52 5.78 3.46
CA CYS A 74 15.71 6.52 2.50
C CYS A 74 14.25 6.69 2.93
N GLU A 75 13.79 5.90 3.89
CA GLU A 75 12.38 5.73 4.18
C GLU A 75 11.68 7.01 4.59
N SER A 76 12.21 7.71 5.60
CA SER A 76 11.49 8.81 6.23
C SER A 76 11.19 9.93 5.23
N LYS A 77 12.14 10.18 4.33
CA LYS A 77 12.02 11.20 3.28
C LYS A 77 11.14 10.74 2.13
N LEU A 78 11.27 9.49 1.67
CA LEU A 78 10.45 8.95 0.59
C LEU A 78 8.98 8.83 1.00
N LYS A 79 8.71 8.40 2.23
CA LYS A 79 7.36 8.36 2.79
C LYS A 79 6.71 9.75 2.78
N LEU A 80 7.40 10.77 3.30
CA LEU A 80 6.89 12.14 3.31
C LEU A 80 6.62 12.67 1.90
N LEU A 81 7.51 12.37 0.95
CA LEU A 81 7.31 12.75 -0.45
C LEU A 81 6.07 12.08 -1.04
N VAL A 82 5.89 10.78 -0.79
CA VAL A 82 4.74 10.00 -1.28
C VAL A 82 3.43 10.54 -0.69
N GLU A 83 3.42 10.81 0.62
CA GLU A 83 2.29 11.42 1.32
C GLU A 83 1.97 12.81 0.75
N ALA A 84 2.99 13.64 0.49
CA ALA A 84 2.83 14.96 -0.12
C ALA A 84 2.24 14.88 -1.53
N ILE A 85 2.70 13.95 -2.38
CA ILE A 85 2.14 13.76 -3.73
C ILE A 85 0.68 13.29 -3.65
N ILE A 86 0.36 12.36 -2.75
CA ILE A 86 -1.03 11.93 -2.53
C ILE A 86 -1.88 13.13 -2.12
N LEU A 87 -1.47 13.88 -1.10
CA LEU A 87 -2.20 15.04 -0.61
C LEU A 87 -2.40 16.09 -1.71
N TYR A 88 -1.37 16.36 -2.52
CA TYR A 88 -1.45 17.28 -3.64
C TYR A 88 -2.48 16.82 -4.68
N VAL A 89 -2.38 15.58 -5.16
CA VAL A 89 -3.32 15.05 -6.17
C VAL A 89 -4.75 15.00 -5.64
N GLU A 90 -4.96 14.63 -4.38
CA GLU A 90 -6.30 14.64 -3.77
C GLU A 90 -6.83 16.07 -3.57
N SER A 91 -5.97 17.06 -3.29
CA SER A 91 -6.39 18.46 -3.19
C SER A 91 -6.90 19.04 -4.51
N LEU A 92 -6.42 18.51 -5.63
CA LEU A 92 -6.91 18.88 -6.98
C LEU A 92 -8.24 18.21 -7.33
N ARG A 93 -8.63 17.11 -6.66
CA ARG A 93 -9.91 16.40 -6.86
C ARG A 93 -11.07 17.13 -6.16
N THR A 94 -11.37 18.34 -6.61
CA THR A 94 -12.52 19.10 -6.11
C THR A 94 -13.80 18.68 -6.83
N ARG A 95 -14.97 18.94 -6.23
CA ARG A 95 -16.27 18.65 -6.87
C ARG A 95 -16.46 19.46 -8.15
N GLU A 96 -15.90 20.66 -8.18
CA GLU A 96 -15.89 21.56 -9.32
C GLU A 96 -15.06 20.96 -10.46
N TRP A 97 -13.85 20.48 -10.15
CA TRP A 97 -12.99 19.79 -11.11
C TRP A 97 -13.67 18.52 -11.66
N GLU A 98 -14.28 17.69 -10.81
CA GLU A 98 -14.94 16.45 -11.25
C GLU A 98 -16.12 16.70 -12.21
N ARG A 99 -16.85 17.80 -12.00
CA ARG A 99 -18.05 18.14 -12.80
C ARG A 99 -17.74 18.87 -14.10
N ASP A 100 -16.59 19.53 -14.18
CA ASP A 100 -16.22 20.31 -15.37
C ASP A 100 -15.71 19.39 -16.50
N PRO A 101 -16.40 19.33 -17.65
CA PRO A 101 -15.94 18.55 -18.81
C PRO A 101 -14.69 19.14 -19.48
N LYS A 102 -14.36 20.41 -19.21
CA LYS A 102 -13.18 21.13 -19.73
C LYS A 102 -12.16 21.43 -18.63
N ARG A 103 -12.19 20.64 -17.55
CA ARG A 103 -11.26 20.73 -16.44
C ARG A 103 -9.80 20.65 -16.90
N ASN A 104 -8.94 21.38 -16.21
CA ASN A 104 -7.49 21.31 -16.39
C ASN A 104 -6.85 20.92 -15.06
N PRO A 105 -6.07 19.83 -14.98
CA PRO A 105 -5.79 18.85 -16.04
C PRO A 105 -7.02 17.99 -16.39
N ASP A 106 -7.06 17.44 -17.61
CA ASP A 106 -8.17 16.61 -18.12
C ASP A 106 -8.44 15.37 -17.24
N ALA A 107 -7.36 14.80 -16.69
CA ALA A 107 -7.41 13.66 -15.79
C ALA A 107 -6.32 13.77 -14.72
N LEU A 108 -6.68 13.45 -13.48
CA LEU A 108 -5.74 13.36 -12.38
C LEU A 108 -5.17 11.93 -12.28
N PRO A 109 -3.88 11.76 -11.97
CA PRO A 109 -3.28 10.46 -11.80
C PRO A 109 -3.95 9.70 -10.64
N SER A 110 -3.88 8.38 -10.72
CA SER A 110 -4.35 7.52 -9.64
C SER A 110 -3.40 7.62 -8.45
N THR A 111 -3.92 7.87 -7.26
CA THR A 111 -3.13 7.82 -6.01
C THR A 111 -2.96 6.39 -5.49
N PHE A 112 -3.62 5.40 -6.10
CA PHE A 112 -3.59 4.02 -5.63
C PHE A 112 -2.18 3.39 -5.61
N PRO A 113 -1.34 3.49 -6.66
CA PRO A 113 0.02 2.96 -6.61
C PRO A 113 0.88 3.58 -5.50
N LEU A 114 0.70 4.88 -5.23
CA LEU A 114 1.38 5.58 -4.14
C LEU A 114 0.90 5.11 -2.76
N ARG A 115 -0.41 4.90 -2.57
CA ARG A 115 -0.95 4.35 -1.32
C ARG A 115 -0.53 2.89 -1.11
N MET A 116 -0.43 2.11 -2.20
CA MET A 116 0.15 0.76 -2.17
C MET A 116 1.62 0.78 -1.74
N HIS A 117 2.38 1.79 -2.17
CA HIS A 117 3.74 2.00 -1.70
C HIS A 117 3.80 2.34 -0.21
N LEU A 118 2.81 3.09 0.31
CA LEU A 118 2.72 3.36 1.74
C LEU A 118 2.54 2.11 2.62
N LEU A 119 2.00 1.02 2.07
CA LEU A 119 1.89 -0.25 2.80
C LEU A 119 3.25 -0.83 3.19
N HIS A 120 4.27 -0.64 2.36
CA HIS A 120 5.62 -1.14 2.61
C HIS A 120 6.19 -0.57 3.92
N TYR A 121 6.05 0.74 4.13
CA TYR A 121 6.51 1.40 5.36
C TYR A 121 5.77 0.90 6.59
N SER A 122 4.44 0.71 6.50
CA SER A 122 3.69 0.14 7.61
C SER A 122 4.05 -1.33 7.90
N ALA A 123 4.52 -2.07 6.90
CA ALA A 123 4.93 -3.47 7.07
C ALA A 123 6.34 -3.60 7.67
N GLN A 124 7.28 -2.74 7.31
CA GLN A 124 8.69 -2.91 7.63
C GLN A 124 9.20 -1.98 8.74
N HIS A 125 8.62 -0.79 8.89
CA HIS A 125 9.36 0.30 9.54
C HIS A 125 8.47 1.42 10.14
N SER A 126 7.31 1.09 10.71
CA SER A 126 6.53 2.05 11.53
C SER A 126 7.45 2.90 12.42
N ASN A 127 7.24 4.22 12.43
CA ASN A 127 8.04 5.24 13.13
C ASN A 127 8.04 5.09 14.67
N HIS A 128 7.60 3.96 15.23
CA HIS A 128 7.44 3.73 16.66
C HIS A 128 8.45 2.67 17.18
N PRO A 129 9.21 2.95 18.25
CA PRO A 129 9.97 1.92 18.98
C PRO A 129 9.04 0.94 19.73
N PRO A 130 9.52 -0.27 20.07
CA PRO A 130 9.15 -1.52 19.42
C PRO A 130 7.91 -2.16 20.04
N GLY A 131 6.80 -2.11 19.32
CA GLY A 131 5.65 -2.96 19.54
C GLY A 131 5.28 -3.66 18.24
N PRO A 132 5.53 -4.97 18.05
CA PRO A 132 5.07 -5.70 16.85
C PRO A 132 3.56 -5.54 16.61
N GLU A 133 2.80 -5.19 17.66
CA GLU A 133 1.37 -4.92 17.58
C GLU A 133 1.00 -3.59 16.92
N GLU A 134 1.75 -2.51 17.14
CA GLU A 134 1.46 -1.18 16.58
C GLU A 134 1.75 -1.16 15.07
N HIS A 135 2.87 -1.76 14.65
CA HIS A 135 3.20 -1.95 13.23
C HIS A 135 2.09 -2.70 12.50
N ARG A 136 1.63 -3.81 13.11
CA ARG A 136 0.51 -4.60 12.58
C ARG A 136 -0.76 -3.77 12.49
N ALA A 137 -1.11 -3.03 13.54
CA ALA A 137 -2.32 -2.21 13.56
C ALA A 137 -2.29 -1.13 12.47
N ALA A 138 -1.14 -0.48 12.27
CA ALA A 138 -0.94 0.50 11.19
C ALA A 138 -1.08 -0.15 9.81
N PHE A 139 -0.46 -1.31 9.58
CA PHE A 139 -0.57 -2.04 8.32
C PHE A 139 -2.01 -2.45 8.03
N THR A 140 -2.68 -3.12 8.98
CA THR A 140 -4.08 -3.52 8.86
C THR A 140 -4.99 -2.32 8.63
N GLY A 141 -4.76 -1.20 9.34
CA GLY A 141 -5.50 0.04 9.15
C GLY A 141 -5.31 0.67 7.76
N HIS A 142 -4.11 0.57 7.18
CA HIS A 142 -3.87 1.02 5.80
C HIS A 142 -4.55 0.11 4.77
N VAL A 143 -4.50 -1.20 4.96
CA VAL A 143 -5.25 -2.15 4.12
C VAL A 143 -6.74 -1.85 4.18
N ALA A 144 -7.28 -1.51 5.36
CA ALA A 144 -8.68 -1.09 5.53
C ALA A 144 -9.06 0.07 4.61
N LYS A 145 -8.31 1.17 4.76
CA LYS A 145 -8.54 2.40 4.01
C LYS A 145 -8.45 2.15 2.50
N LEU A 146 -7.58 1.25 2.06
CA LEU A 146 -7.48 0.89 0.65
C LEU A 146 -8.72 0.16 0.15
N ILE A 147 -9.21 -0.85 0.87
CA ILE A 147 -10.41 -1.60 0.49
C ILE A 147 -11.62 -0.65 0.43
N ASP A 148 -11.79 0.21 1.44
CA ASP A 148 -12.89 1.19 1.51
C ASP A 148 -12.90 2.12 0.30
N GLN A 149 -11.72 2.45 -0.23
CA GLN A 149 -11.59 3.36 -1.38
C GLN A 149 -11.95 2.73 -2.72
N PHE A 150 -11.88 1.41 -2.88
CA PHE A 150 -12.13 0.77 -4.18
C PHE A 150 -13.26 -0.25 -4.20
N SER A 151 -13.81 -0.61 -3.04
CA SER A 151 -14.96 -1.52 -2.92
C SER A 151 -16.17 -1.05 -3.75
N ASN A 152 -16.33 0.26 -3.95
CA ASN A 152 -17.46 0.85 -4.67
C ASN A 152 -17.35 0.90 -6.21
N GLY A 153 -16.39 0.21 -6.86
CA GLY A 153 -16.46 0.04 -8.32
C GLY A 153 -15.16 -0.16 -9.10
N LEU A 154 -13.99 -0.17 -8.45
CA LEU A 154 -12.69 -0.35 -9.14
C LEU A 154 -11.88 -1.53 -8.59
N TYR A 155 -12.54 -2.44 -7.86
CA TYR A 155 -11.86 -3.54 -7.18
C TYR A 155 -11.19 -4.56 -8.11
N PRO A 156 -11.71 -4.94 -9.31
CA PRO A 156 -11.11 -6.04 -10.09
C PRO A 156 -9.65 -5.78 -10.48
N ASN A 157 -9.30 -4.51 -10.72
CA ASN A 157 -7.95 -4.11 -11.13
C ASN A 157 -7.02 -3.78 -9.94
N LYS A 158 -7.59 -3.36 -8.81
CA LYS A 158 -6.84 -2.90 -7.63
C LYS A 158 -6.58 -4.02 -6.63
N PHE A 159 -7.52 -4.95 -6.52
CA PHE A 159 -7.48 -6.01 -5.54
C PHE A 159 -6.34 -7.03 -5.75
N PRO A 160 -6.00 -7.46 -6.99
CA PRO A 160 -4.81 -8.29 -7.21
C PRO A 160 -3.51 -7.61 -6.78
N ASN A 161 -3.39 -6.30 -7.01
CA ASN A 161 -2.23 -5.51 -6.56
C ASN A 161 -2.18 -5.43 -5.03
N LEU A 162 -3.32 -5.26 -4.37
CA LEU A 162 -3.39 -5.30 -2.91
C LEU A 162 -2.96 -6.66 -2.35
N LYS A 163 -3.44 -7.76 -2.93
CA LYS A 163 -3.00 -9.13 -2.59
C LYS A 163 -1.49 -9.29 -2.72
N ALA A 164 -0.90 -8.81 -3.82
CA ALA A 164 0.55 -8.85 -4.01
C ALA A 164 1.29 -8.04 -2.93
N GLY A 165 0.75 -6.89 -2.52
CA GLY A 165 1.30 -6.06 -1.44
C GLY A 165 1.25 -6.71 -0.06
N LEU A 166 0.41 -7.72 0.17
CA LEU A 166 0.42 -8.47 1.42
C LEU A 166 1.71 -9.25 1.66
N ASN A 167 2.50 -9.50 0.61
CA ASN A 167 3.81 -10.14 0.71
C ASN A 167 4.87 -9.26 1.38
N TYR A 168 4.56 -7.99 1.68
CA TYR A 168 5.42 -7.16 2.53
C TYR A 168 5.45 -7.66 3.99
N VAL A 169 4.40 -8.35 4.44
CA VAL A 169 4.34 -8.92 5.79
C VAL A 169 4.89 -10.35 5.76
N ARG A 170 5.86 -10.63 6.64
CA ARG A 170 6.58 -11.92 6.71
C ARG A 170 6.50 -12.55 8.10
N GLY A 171 6.69 -13.86 8.16
CA GLY A 171 6.68 -14.66 9.40
C GLY A 171 5.39 -14.50 10.21
N ASP A 172 5.48 -14.61 11.53
CA ASP A 172 4.35 -14.55 12.46
C ASP A 172 3.44 -13.32 12.28
N ASN A 173 3.99 -12.19 11.81
CA ASN A 173 3.20 -11.00 11.52
C ASN A 173 2.16 -11.25 10.42
N ARG A 174 2.43 -12.17 9.50
CA ARG A 174 1.53 -12.59 8.43
C ARG A 174 0.26 -13.23 9.01
N LEU A 175 0.43 -14.19 9.91
CA LEU A 175 -0.69 -14.82 10.63
C LEU A 175 -1.46 -13.80 11.47
N ARG A 176 -0.75 -12.91 12.16
CA ARG A 176 -1.38 -11.88 13.00
C ARG A 176 -2.19 -10.88 12.18
N VAL A 177 -1.68 -10.46 11.01
CA VAL A 177 -2.43 -9.62 10.07
C VAL A 177 -3.63 -10.41 9.55
N ALA A 178 -3.46 -11.67 9.15
CA ALA A 178 -4.58 -12.52 8.70
C ALA A 178 -5.71 -12.60 9.73
N CYS A 179 -5.37 -12.85 11.00
CA CYS A 179 -6.36 -12.85 12.10
C CYS A 179 -7.05 -11.50 12.27
N SER A 180 -6.39 -10.39 11.94
CA SER A 180 -6.94 -9.03 12.10
C SER A 180 -7.87 -8.67 10.94
N LEU A 181 -7.49 -9.02 9.71
CA LEU A 181 -8.32 -8.85 8.51
C LEU A 181 -9.54 -9.75 8.55
N GLY A 182 -9.34 -10.94 9.08
CA GLY A 182 -10.30 -12.01 9.01
C GLY A 182 -11.51 -11.89 9.89
N ASP A 183 -11.37 -11.21 11.01
CA ASP A 183 -12.30 -11.26 12.13
C ASP A 183 -13.70 -10.73 11.78
N ILE A 184 -14.57 -11.65 11.35
CA ILE A 184 -15.98 -11.38 11.04
C ILE A 184 -16.87 -11.37 12.28
N SER A 185 -16.32 -11.54 13.49
CA SER A 185 -17.15 -11.47 14.72
C SER A 185 -17.69 -10.06 14.95
N LYS A 186 -17.05 -9.05 14.36
CA LYS A 186 -17.42 -7.63 14.47
C LYS A 186 -18.47 -7.19 13.46
N THR A 187 -18.72 -7.98 12.42
CA THR A 187 -19.75 -7.69 11.41
C THR A 187 -21.10 -8.17 11.94
N SER A 188 -21.78 -7.29 12.68
CA SER A 188 -23.04 -7.56 13.39
C SER A 188 -24.29 -7.61 12.48
N LEU A 189 -24.12 -7.78 11.17
CA LEU A 189 -25.22 -7.71 10.20
C LEU A 189 -25.46 -9.08 9.59
N SER A 190 -26.74 -9.42 9.41
CA SER A 190 -27.21 -10.67 8.80
C SER A 190 -26.77 -10.86 7.33
N CYS A 191 -26.13 -9.86 6.74
CA CYS A 191 -25.58 -9.89 5.39
C CYS A 191 -24.18 -9.27 5.40
N LEU A 192 -23.20 -10.03 4.90
CA LEU A 192 -21.83 -9.55 4.73
C LEU A 192 -21.76 -8.60 3.54
N THR A 193 -21.10 -7.46 3.72
CA THR A 193 -20.85 -6.50 2.65
C THR A 193 -19.77 -7.00 1.69
N LEU A 194 -19.64 -6.39 0.51
CA LEU A 194 -18.53 -6.69 -0.39
C LEU A 194 -17.17 -6.47 0.30
N GLN A 195 -17.08 -5.44 1.13
CA GLN A 195 -15.89 -5.14 1.91
C GLN A 195 -15.51 -6.33 2.79
N ASP A 196 -16.47 -6.91 3.52
CA ASP A 196 -16.27 -8.08 4.39
C ASP A 196 -15.78 -9.31 3.61
N HIS A 197 -16.32 -9.54 2.42
CA HIS A 197 -15.84 -10.61 1.54
C HIS A 197 -14.39 -10.38 1.09
N LEU A 198 -14.04 -9.14 0.72
CA LEU A 198 -12.66 -8.80 0.32
C LEU A 198 -11.68 -8.96 1.49
N TRP A 199 -12.08 -8.60 2.70
CA TRP A 199 -11.29 -8.82 3.92
C TRP A 199 -11.02 -10.30 4.16
N VAL A 200 -12.06 -11.12 4.08
CA VAL A 200 -11.97 -12.57 4.22
C VAL A 200 -11.04 -13.17 3.17
N GLU A 201 -11.15 -12.72 1.92
CA GLU A 201 -10.32 -13.21 0.83
C GLU A 201 -8.84 -12.80 0.99
N LEU A 202 -8.56 -11.59 1.48
CA LEU A 202 -7.19 -11.18 1.81
C LEU A 202 -6.63 -11.99 2.98
N ALA A 203 -7.42 -12.20 4.03
CA ALA A 203 -7.03 -13.04 5.17
C ALA A 203 -6.73 -14.48 4.73
N ALA A 204 -7.58 -15.06 3.88
CA ALA A 204 -7.37 -16.36 3.27
C ALA A 204 -6.05 -16.37 2.46
N SER A 205 -5.81 -15.35 1.63
CA SER A 205 -4.56 -15.27 0.87
C SER A 205 -3.31 -15.21 1.77
N LEU A 206 -3.40 -14.57 2.93
CA LEU A 206 -2.30 -14.58 3.89
C LEU A 206 -2.02 -15.98 4.47
N LEU A 207 -3.07 -16.75 4.71
CA LEU A 207 -2.95 -18.07 5.31
C LEU A 207 -2.54 -19.15 4.33
N TYR A 208 -3.02 -19.06 3.09
CA TYR A 208 -2.83 -20.12 2.09
C TYR A 208 -1.61 -19.91 1.17
N SER A 209 -0.94 -18.75 1.23
CA SER A 209 0.26 -18.52 0.42
C SER A 209 1.53 -19.02 1.12
N HIS A 210 2.09 -20.14 0.62
CA HIS A 210 3.48 -20.64 0.70
C HIS A 210 4.31 -20.57 2.01
N ALA A 211 3.74 -20.22 3.16
CA ALA A 211 4.48 -20.25 4.42
C ALA A 211 4.42 -21.65 5.07
N LYS A 212 5.41 -22.49 4.77
CA LYS A 212 5.89 -23.49 5.75
C LYS A 212 6.50 -22.71 6.92
N GLU A 213 5.66 -22.21 7.82
CA GLU A 213 6.11 -21.61 9.07
C GLU A 213 6.56 -22.72 10.02
N ASN A 214 7.83 -23.07 9.88
CA ASN A 214 8.59 -23.89 10.82
C ASN A 214 8.65 -23.14 12.16
N GLY A 215 7.70 -23.42 13.05
CA GLY A 215 7.68 -22.90 14.41
C GLY A 215 6.29 -22.48 14.85
N ARG A 216 5.37 -23.43 15.03
CA ARG A 216 4.06 -23.16 15.64
C ARG A 216 4.24 -22.57 17.03
N GLN A 217 3.85 -21.32 17.21
CA GLN A 217 3.27 -20.88 18.48
C GLN A 217 1.85 -21.44 18.56
N ASP A 218 1.63 -22.44 19.41
CA ASP A 218 0.34 -23.15 19.52
C ASP A 218 -0.86 -22.21 19.70
N ALA A 219 -0.67 -21.09 20.41
CA ALA A 219 -1.72 -20.09 20.65
C ALA A 219 -2.19 -19.36 19.37
N LEU A 220 -1.30 -19.08 18.42
CA LEU A 220 -1.68 -18.45 17.14
C LEU A 220 -2.42 -19.44 16.24
N ALA A 221 -2.00 -20.70 16.24
CA ALA A 221 -2.68 -21.76 15.51
C ALA A 221 -4.10 -21.99 16.03
N GLU A 222 -4.30 -22.01 17.35
CA GLU A 222 -5.62 -22.13 17.98
C GLU A 222 -6.53 -20.95 17.62
N ARG A 223 -5.99 -19.73 17.62
CA ARG A 223 -6.73 -18.53 17.21
C ARG A 223 -7.14 -18.57 15.74
N VAL A 224 -6.24 -19.00 14.85
CA VAL A 224 -6.56 -19.16 13.43
C VAL A 224 -7.65 -20.22 13.24
N GLU A 225 -7.59 -21.36 13.94
CA GLU A 225 -8.62 -22.39 13.78
C GLU A 225 -9.97 -21.95 14.36
N THR A 226 -9.99 -21.28 15.52
CA THR A 226 -11.22 -20.68 16.10
C THR A 226 -11.92 -19.81 15.07
N TRP A 227 -11.15 -18.97 14.40
CA TRP A 227 -11.67 -18.08 13.38
C TRP A 227 -12.10 -18.82 12.10
N ARG A 228 -11.37 -19.85 11.66
CA ARG A 228 -11.83 -20.72 10.55
C ARG A 228 -13.14 -21.42 10.87
N GLN A 229 -13.36 -21.83 12.12
CA GLN A 229 -14.65 -22.39 12.52
C GLN A 229 -15.76 -21.34 12.38
N SER A 230 -15.50 -20.08 12.75
CA SER A 230 -16.45 -18.99 12.52
C SER A 230 -16.81 -18.81 11.04
N TRP A 231 -15.84 -19.01 10.15
CA TRP A 231 -16.08 -18.99 8.70
C TRP A 231 -16.93 -20.14 8.20
N ARG A 232 -16.72 -21.36 8.72
CA ARG A 232 -17.48 -22.56 8.33
C ARG A 232 -18.95 -22.49 8.71
N VAL A 233 -19.27 -21.78 9.78
CA VAL A 233 -20.65 -21.55 10.23
C VAL A 233 -21.27 -20.26 9.67
N SER A 234 -20.54 -19.51 8.84
CA SER A 234 -21.04 -18.27 8.24
C SER A 234 -22.22 -18.52 7.30
N GLY A 235 -23.17 -17.59 7.27
CA GLY A 235 -24.29 -17.62 6.33
C GLY A 235 -23.88 -17.38 4.86
N SER A 236 -22.67 -16.85 4.62
CA SER A 236 -22.14 -16.64 3.26
C SER A 236 -21.42 -17.89 2.76
N GLU A 237 -21.81 -18.39 1.58
CA GLU A 237 -21.16 -19.54 0.94
C GLU A 237 -19.69 -19.26 0.61
N GLU A 238 -19.36 -18.05 0.15
CA GLU A 238 -17.99 -17.68 -0.20
C GLU A 238 -17.06 -17.65 1.02
N VAL A 239 -17.56 -17.18 2.16
CA VAL A 239 -16.82 -17.23 3.43
C VAL A 239 -16.68 -18.67 3.93
N ARG A 240 -17.73 -19.50 3.79
CA ARG A 240 -17.63 -20.93 4.13
C ARG A 240 -16.58 -21.63 3.28
N LYS A 241 -16.55 -21.40 1.95
CA LYS A 241 -15.53 -21.95 1.04
C LYS A 241 -14.12 -21.60 1.49
N ALA A 242 -13.89 -20.35 1.91
CA ALA A 242 -12.60 -19.95 2.48
C ALA A 242 -12.27 -20.78 3.75
N GLY A 243 -13.22 -20.99 4.66
CA GLY A 243 -13.03 -21.83 5.85
C GLY A 243 -12.66 -23.30 5.57
N TYR A 244 -13.15 -23.86 4.46
CA TYR A 244 -12.88 -25.23 4.03
C TYR A 244 -11.66 -25.38 3.12
N THR A 245 -11.11 -24.29 2.61
CA THR A 245 -9.90 -24.35 1.77
C THR A 245 -8.78 -24.96 2.62
N GLN A 246 -8.34 -26.15 2.22
CA GLN A 246 -7.31 -26.92 2.90
C GLN A 246 -5.93 -26.51 2.40
N TRP A 247 -4.94 -26.70 3.25
CA TRP A 247 -3.54 -26.73 2.85
C TRP A 247 -3.42 -27.82 1.79
N VAL A 248 -3.12 -27.46 0.55
CA VAL A 248 -2.52 -28.44 -0.34
C VAL A 248 -1.07 -28.52 0.13
N GLU A 249 -0.73 -29.62 0.80
CA GLU A 249 0.62 -29.93 1.29
C GLU A 249 1.67 -29.92 0.17
#